data_AF-A0A1X6Y619-F1
#
_entry.id   AF-A0A1X6Y619-F1
#
_cell.length_a   1.000
_cell.length_b   1.000
_cell.length_c   1.000
_cell.angle_alpha   90.00
_cell.angle_beta   90.00
_cell.angle_gamma   90.00
#
_symmetry.space_group_name_H-M   'P 1'
#
loop_
_entity.id
_entity.type
_entity.pdbx_description
1 polymer ?
#
loop_
_entity_poly.entity_id
_entity_poly.type
_entity_poly.pdbx_seq_one_letter_code
_entity_poly.pdbx_strand_id
1 'polypeptide(L)'
;MKRAASYTLGAAVAAAFSAVAVILLLPLVSDLTMIGALVAGGIYLASHVLRACRLMLLATDILGLSGRSAALMHFATAPLALILPFKTGELFRLYELWRLSGTAVYALIALLIDRMYDSLFLVPVLLVLLSQGGAPTTLTLLTLLIAALPLTIVVIGPKLLTELQRYILVNHNSRRTLSLLQQIDALRVIVARASDVALRRAPELSLLSFLIWLSEFLVCLILVNAVAGQALELLGARLVAPWWDLGVDPVAGPALALVTIALLLPWPLMVFLYLKRRRNEPRRVPAAGRAELRVIP
;
A
#
# COMPACT_ATOMS: atom_id res chain seq x y z
N MET A 1 -18.44 17.74 -25.68
CA MET A 1 -17.07 17.76 -26.26
C MET A 1 -15.96 18.15 -25.27
N LYS A 2 -16.03 19.26 -24.52
CA LYS A 2 -14.96 19.68 -23.56
C LYS A 2 -14.49 18.60 -22.55
N ARG A 3 -15.36 17.65 -22.19
CA ARG A 3 -15.08 16.59 -21.19
C ARG A 3 -14.26 15.41 -21.73
N ALA A 4 -14.51 14.97 -22.95
CA ALA A 4 -13.72 13.91 -23.59
C ALA A 4 -12.27 14.37 -23.79
N ALA A 5 -12.09 15.64 -24.18
CA ALA A 5 -10.78 16.27 -24.32
C ALA A 5 -9.95 16.26 -23.03
N SER A 6 -10.58 16.35 -21.85
CA SER A 6 -9.84 16.37 -20.58
C SER A 6 -9.24 15.00 -20.19
N TYR A 7 -9.90 13.88 -20.52
CA TYR A 7 -9.37 12.55 -20.22
C TYR A 7 -8.27 12.15 -21.20
N THR A 8 -8.46 12.48 -22.48
CA THR A 8 -7.45 12.23 -23.50
C THR A 8 -6.20 13.05 -23.24
N LEU A 9 -6.34 14.28 -22.73
CA LEU A 9 -5.20 15.10 -22.31
C LEU A 9 -4.43 14.45 -21.15
N GLY A 10 -5.11 14.02 -20.07
CA GLY A 10 -4.45 13.37 -18.93
C GLY A 10 -3.73 12.07 -19.31
N ALA A 11 -4.34 11.25 -20.17
CA ALA A 11 -3.74 10.02 -20.68
C ALA A 11 -2.55 10.30 -21.63
N ALA A 12 -2.65 11.32 -22.49
CA ALA A 12 -1.57 11.72 -23.38
C ALA A 12 -0.36 12.27 -22.61
N VAL A 13 -0.59 13.07 -21.56
CA VAL A 13 0.48 13.55 -20.66
C VAL A 13 1.14 12.37 -19.95
N ALA A 14 0.36 11.43 -19.41
CA ALA A 14 0.91 10.22 -18.79
C ALA A 14 1.72 9.38 -19.80
N ALA A 15 1.24 9.23 -21.04
CA ALA A 15 1.95 8.48 -22.08
C ALA A 15 3.27 9.15 -22.48
N ALA A 16 3.28 10.47 -22.67
CA ALA A 16 4.49 11.22 -22.98
C ALA A 16 5.51 11.12 -21.83
N PHE A 17 5.05 11.27 -20.58
CA PHE A 17 5.90 11.11 -19.40
C PHE A 17 6.46 9.69 -19.29
N SER A 18 5.63 8.66 -19.44
CA SER A 18 6.07 7.26 -19.42
C SER A 18 7.10 6.99 -20.52
N ALA A 19 6.89 7.49 -21.74
CA ALA A 19 7.82 7.27 -22.84
C ALA A 19 9.20 7.89 -22.56
N VAL A 20 9.24 9.15 -22.12
CA VAL A 20 10.49 9.84 -21.77
C VAL A 20 11.19 9.12 -20.62
N ALA A 21 10.47 8.78 -19.55
CA ALA A 21 11.03 8.12 -18.39
C ALA A 21 11.57 6.71 -18.74
N VAL A 22 10.87 5.92 -19.55
CA VAL A 22 11.37 4.61 -20.00
C VAL A 22 12.65 4.75 -20.81
N ILE A 23 12.71 5.69 -21.75
CA ILE A 23 13.93 5.94 -22.55
C ILE A 23 15.12 6.30 -21.66
N LEU A 24 14.90 7.15 -20.66
CA LEU A 24 15.96 7.57 -19.72
C LEU A 24 16.42 6.45 -18.79
N LEU A 25 15.55 5.49 -18.48
CA LEU A 25 15.85 4.39 -17.54
C LEU A 25 16.41 3.13 -18.21
N LEU A 26 16.17 2.93 -19.52
CA LEU A 26 16.65 1.76 -20.26
C LEU A 26 18.16 1.47 -20.10
N PRO A 27 19.07 2.46 -20.13
CA PRO A 27 20.51 2.22 -19.96
C PRO A 27 20.85 1.58 -18.60
N LEU A 28 20.07 1.85 -17.56
CA LEU A 28 20.29 1.31 -16.21
C LEU A 28 19.90 -0.17 -16.08
N VAL A 29 19.21 -0.73 -17.07
CA VAL A 29 18.80 -2.15 -17.10
C VAL A 29 19.72 -2.96 -18.05
N SER A 30 20.76 -2.33 -18.61
CA SER A 30 21.62 -2.95 -19.63
C SER A 30 22.41 -4.16 -19.15
N ASP A 31 22.70 -4.24 -17.85
CA ASP A 31 23.37 -5.39 -17.23
C ASP A 31 22.48 -6.64 -17.12
N LEU A 32 21.17 -6.48 -17.33
CA LEU A 32 20.22 -7.59 -17.33
C LEU A 32 20.08 -8.18 -18.73
N THR A 33 20.08 -9.51 -18.82
CA THR A 33 19.64 -10.18 -20.05
C THR A 33 18.20 -9.77 -20.37
N MET A 34 17.88 -9.62 -21.66
CA MET A 34 16.52 -9.26 -22.09
C MET A 34 15.45 -10.18 -21.49
N ILE A 35 15.72 -11.49 -21.43
CA ILE A 35 14.83 -12.47 -20.80
C ILE A 35 14.69 -12.21 -19.30
N GLY A 36 15.81 -11.98 -18.60
CA GLY A 36 15.82 -11.65 -17.17
C GLY A 36 15.00 -10.39 -16.86
N ALA A 37 15.16 -9.33 -17.66
CA ALA A 37 14.40 -8.10 -17.52
C ALA A 37 12.88 -8.31 -17.76
N LEU A 38 12.49 -9.05 -18.81
CA LEU A 38 11.09 -9.34 -19.11
C LEU A 38 10.44 -10.21 -18.02
N VAL A 39 11.13 -11.24 -17.55
CA VAL A 39 10.63 -12.13 -16.49
C VAL A 39 10.50 -11.37 -15.17
N ALA A 40 11.54 -10.65 -14.74
CA ALA A 40 11.50 -9.89 -13.50
C ALA A 40 10.45 -8.76 -13.56
N GLY A 41 10.37 -8.02 -14.67
CA GLY A 41 9.34 -7.00 -14.88
C GLY A 41 7.92 -7.58 -14.88
N GLY A 42 7.73 -8.75 -15.49
CA GLY A 42 6.45 -9.47 -15.49
C GLY A 42 6.03 -9.95 -14.11
N ILE A 43 6.94 -10.53 -13.33
CA ILE A 43 6.68 -10.96 -11.95
C ILE A 43 6.38 -9.75 -11.06
N TYR A 44 7.12 -8.64 -11.22
CA TYR A 44 6.85 -7.42 -10.49
C TYR A 44 5.47 -6.83 -10.82
N LEU A 45 5.08 -6.84 -12.10
CA LEU A 45 3.74 -6.40 -12.48
C LEU A 45 2.66 -7.33 -11.89
N ALA A 46 2.91 -8.64 -11.83
CA ALA A 46 2.03 -9.59 -11.18
C ALA A 46 1.88 -9.31 -9.68
N SER A 47 2.96 -8.92 -8.98
CA SER A 47 2.87 -8.52 -7.56
C SER A 47 1.96 -7.31 -7.38
N HIS A 48 1.97 -6.35 -8.32
CA HIS A 48 1.05 -5.22 -8.33
C HIS A 48 -0.41 -5.60 -8.63
N VAL A 49 -0.64 -6.60 -9.48
CA VAL A 49 -1.99 -7.18 -9.66
C VAL A 49 -2.48 -7.78 -8.35
N LEU A 50 -1.64 -8.52 -7.63
CA LEU A 50 -1.99 -9.08 -6.32
C LEU A 50 -2.27 -7.98 -5.28
N ARG A 51 -1.45 -6.91 -5.24
CA ARG A 51 -1.68 -5.72 -4.39
C ARG A 51 -3.01 -5.04 -4.74
N ALA A 52 -3.36 -4.95 -6.03
CA ALA A 52 -4.64 -4.42 -6.49
C ALA A 52 -5.82 -5.31 -6.07
N CYS A 53 -5.68 -6.64 -6.16
CA CYS A 53 -6.67 -7.61 -5.67
C CYS A 53 -6.89 -7.49 -4.15
N ARG A 54 -5.81 -7.35 -3.37
CA ARG A 54 -5.88 -7.15 -1.92
C ARG A 54 -6.62 -5.86 -1.57
N LEU A 55 -6.27 -4.76 -2.22
CA LEU A 55 -6.99 -3.49 -2.05
C LEU A 55 -8.47 -3.63 -2.46
N MET A 56 -8.77 -4.38 -3.53
CA MET A 56 -10.14 -4.63 -3.96
C MET A 56 -10.96 -5.29 -2.85
N LEU A 57 -10.46 -6.36 -2.22
CA LEU A 57 -11.17 -7.05 -1.14
C LEU A 57 -11.44 -6.11 0.06
N LEU A 58 -10.43 -5.32 0.45
CA LEU A 58 -10.57 -4.37 1.55
C LEU A 58 -11.53 -3.23 1.20
N ALA A 59 -11.43 -2.68 0.00
CA ALA A 59 -12.24 -1.55 -0.44
C ALA A 59 -13.71 -1.93 -0.65
N THR A 60 -14.02 -3.16 -1.09
CA THR A 60 -15.40 -3.62 -1.20
C THR A 60 -16.06 -3.77 0.17
N ASP A 61 -15.34 -4.37 1.12
CA ASP A 61 -15.91 -4.76 2.41
C ASP A 61 -15.96 -3.59 3.40
N ILE A 62 -14.95 -2.70 3.39
CA ILE A 62 -14.86 -1.56 4.31
C ILE A 62 -15.53 -0.32 3.70
N LEU A 63 -15.13 0.04 2.47
CA LEU A 63 -15.49 1.30 1.84
C LEU A 63 -16.75 1.20 0.97
N GLY A 64 -17.23 0.00 0.67
CA GLY A 64 -18.34 -0.21 -0.25
C GLY A 64 -18.02 0.16 -1.71
N LEU A 65 -16.74 0.29 -2.06
CA LEU A 65 -16.30 0.63 -3.41
C LEU A 65 -16.41 -0.59 -4.34
N SER A 66 -16.52 -0.36 -5.64
CA SER A 66 -16.36 -1.43 -6.62
C SER A 66 -14.91 -1.90 -6.67
N GLY A 67 -14.71 -3.22 -6.63
CA GLY A 67 -13.39 -3.82 -6.69
C GLY A 67 -12.54 -3.37 -7.89
N ARG A 68 -13.14 -3.27 -9.08
CA ARG A 68 -12.42 -2.77 -10.26
C ARG A 68 -12.06 -1.28 -10.15
N SER A 69 -12.78 -0.46 -9.36
CA SER A 69 -12.42 0.95 -9.14
C SER A 69 -11.25 1.06 -8.18
N ALA A 70 -11.24 0.23 -7.14
CA ALA A 70 -10.10 0.08 -6.24
C ALA A 70 -8.84 -0.43 -6.97
N ALA A 71 -8.99 -1.43 -7.86
CA ALA A 71 -7.88 -1.95 -8.66
C ALA A 71 -7.31 -0.92 -9.64
N LEU A 72 -8.17 -0.22 -10.40
CA LEU A 72 -7.72 0.84 -11.33
C LEU A 72 -7.07 2.00 -10.57
N MET A 73 -7.59 2.35 -9.41
CA MET A 73 -7.01 3.36 -8.54
C MET A 73 -5.60 2.94 -8.08
N HIS A 74 -5.39 1.68 -7.68
CA HIS A 74 -4.05 1.18 -7.32
C HIS A 74 -3.05 1.46 -8.44
N PHE A 75 -3.33 1.00 -9.66
CA PHE A 75 -2.43 1.21 -10.80
C PHE A 75 -2.27 2.68 -11.20
N ALA A 76 -3.29 3.51 -11.04
CA ALA A 76 -3.17 4.94 -11.30
C ALA A 76 -2.25 5.65 -10.29
N THR A 77 -2.23 5.18 -9.04
CA THR A 77 -1.43 5.77 -7.95
C THR A 77 -0.04 5.15 -7.77
N ALA A 78 0.18 3.90 -8.21
CA ALA A 78 1.40 3.16 -7.91
C ALA A 78 2.69 3.83 -8.41
N PRO A 79 2.78 4.35 -9.65
CA PRO A 79 3.98 5.07 -10.10
C PRO A 79 4.26 6.35 -9.32
N LEU A 80 3.21 7.05 -8.86
CA LEU A 80 3.38 8.26 -8.05
C LEU A 80 4.01 7.94 -6.70
N ALA A 81 3.75 6.75 -6.14
CA ALA A 81 4.38 6.30 -4.91
C ALA A 81 5.86 5.93 -5.06
N LEU A 82 6.33 5.63 -6.27
CA LEU A 82 7.75 5.44 -6.55
C LEU A 82 8.47 6.75 -6.82
N ILE A 83 7.84 7.68 -7.54
CA ILE A 83 8.48 8.92 -7.99
C ILE A 83 8.53 9.96 -6.87
N LEU A 84 7.47 10.05 -6.05
CA LEU A 84 7.37 11.13 -5.08
C LEU A 84 8.10 10.79 -3.75
N PRO A 85 8.93 11.70 -3.24
CA PRO A 85 9.66 11.48 -1.99
C PRO A 85 8.75 11.51 -0.76
N PHE A 86 9.30 11.10 0.39
CA PHE A 86 8.67 11.21 1.73
C PHE A 86 7.32 10.50 1.88
N LYS A 87 7.08 9.38 1.17
CA LYS A 87 5.80 8.63 1.19
C LYS A 87 4.57 9.46 0.80
N THR A 88 4.75 10.59 0.12
CA THR A 88 3.64 11.43 -0.36
C THR A 88 2.71 10.70 -1.32
N GLY A 89 3.19 9.67 -2.02
CA GLY A 89 2.32 8.79 -2.81
C GLY A 89 1.28 8.01 -2.01
N GLU A 90 1.56 7.67 -0.74
CA GLU A 90 0.54 7.06 0.14
C GLU A 90 -0.50 8.08 0.58
N LEU A 91 -0.12 9.35 0.76
CA LEU A 91 -1.07 10.44 0.99
C LEU A 91 -1.99 10.65 -0.22
N PHE A 92 -1.45 10.53 -1.43
CA PHE A 92 -2.26 10.58 -2.65
C PHE A 92 -3.25 9.40 -2.72
N ARG A 93 -2.81 8.19 -2.36
CA ARG A 93 -3.67 7.01 -2.27
C ARG A 93 -4.78 7.18 -1.23
N LEU A 94 -4.44 7.71 -0.04
CA LEU A 94 -5.41 8.06 1.00
C LEU A 94 -6.44 9.09 0.50
N TYR A 95 -5.97 10.15 -0.15
CA TYR A 95 -6.84 11.17 -0.73
C TYR A 95 -7.81 10.58 -1.75
N GLU A 96 -7.34 9.72 -2.66
CA GLU A 96 -8.19 9.07 -3.65
C GLU A 96 -9.20 8.11 -3.00
N LEU A 97 -8.81 7.32 -1.99
CA LEU A 97 -9.76 6.49 -1.23
C LEU A 97 -10.79 7.32 -0.49
N TRP A 98 -10.38 8.41 0.16
CA TRP A 98 -11.29 9.32 0.85
C TRP A 98 -12.29 9.92 -0.14
N ARG A 99 -11.81 10.40 -1.29
CA ARG A 99 -12.66 10.99 -2.33
C ARG A 99 -13.68 10.00 -2.91
N LEU A 100 -13.28 8.74 -3.07
CA LEU A 100 -14.16 7.68 -3.58
C LEU A 100 -15.17 7.21 -2.53
N SER A 101 -14.73 7.01 -1.28
CA SER A 101 -15.58 6.50 -0.19
C SER A 101 -16.44 7.56 0.49
N GLY A 102 -16.06 8.84 0.40
CA GLY A 102 -16.69 9.95 1.11
C GLY A 102 -16.23 10.12 2.56
N THR A 103 -15.44 9.18 3.10
CA THR A 103 -15.09 9.13 4.53
C THR A 103 -13.58 8.92 4.73
N ALA A 104 -12.90 9.93 5.28
CA ALA A 104 -11.45 9.87 5.48
C ALA A 104 -11.05 8.79 6.50
N VAL A 105 -11.86 8.59 7.55
CA VAL A 105 -11.59 7.61 8.62
C VAL A 105 -11.57 6.19 8.08
N TYR A 106 -12.58 5.77 7.31
CA TYR A 106 -12.60 4.43 6.73
C TYR A 106 -11.49 4.25 5.67
N ALA A 107 -11.18 5.30 4.89
CA ALA A 107 -10.08 5.27 3.94
C ALA A 107 -8.73 5.02 4.63
N LEU A 108 -8.48 5.71 5.76
CA LEU A 108 -7.30 5.50 6.59
C LEU A 108 -7.24 4.07 7.14
N ILE A 109 -8.37 3.55 7.63
CA ILE A 109 -8.45 2.20 8.18
C ILE A 109 -8.20 1.13 7.11
N ALA A 110 -8.75 1.29 5.91
CA ALA A 110 -8.49 0.36 4.81
C ALA A 110 -6.99 0.31 4.48
N LEU A 111 -6.31 1.47 4.51
CA LEU A 111 -4.84 1.51 4.35
C LEU A 111 -4.10 0.92 5.54
N LEU A 112 -4.54 1.15 6.78
CA LEU A 112 -3.92 0.54 7.96
C LEU A 112 -4.01 -0.99 7.90
N ILE A 113 -5.15 -1.55 7.50
CA ILE A 113 -5.27 -3.00 7.32
C ILE A 113 -4.36 -3.48 6.19
N ASP A 114 -4.32 -2.79 5.05
CA ASP A 114 -3.38 -3.11 3.96
C ASP A 114 -1.92 -3.15 4.46
N ARG A 115 -1.52 -2.15 5.26
CA ARG A 115 -0.19 -2.08 5.88
C ARG A 115 0.06 -3.12 6.96
N MET A 116 -0.96 -3.51 7.72
CA MET A 116 -0.85 -4.57 8.73
C MET A 116 -0.40 -5.87 8.08
N TYR A 117 -1.01 -6.25 6.96
CA TYR A 117 -0.64 -7.47 6.25
C TYR A 117 0.76 -7.41 5.64
N ASP A 118 1.21 -6.26 5.15
CA ASP A 118 2.60 -6.08 4.75
C ASP A 118 3.56 -6.25 5.95
N SER A 119 3.17 -5.72 7.10
CA SER A 119 3.97 -5.74 8.33
C SER A 119 4.15 -7.16 8.90
N LEU A 120 3.17 -8.05 8.72
CA LEU A 120 3.27 -9.45 9.16
C LEU A 120 4.45 -10.20 8.53
N PHE A 121 4.84 -9.84 7.31
CA PHE A 121 5.99 -10.43 6.60
C PHE A 121 7.24 -9.57 6.73
N LEU A 122 7.09 -8.24 6.76
CA LEU A 122 8.21 -7.32 6.91
C LEU A 122 8.90 -7.48 8.28
N VAL A 123 8.15 -7.63 9.37
CA VAL A 123 8.71 -7.70 10.73
C VAL A 123 9.65 -8.91 10.90
N PRO A 124 9.26 -10.16 10.56
CA PRO A 124 10.18 -11.30 10.63
C PRO A 124 11.44 -11.13 9.79
N VAL A 125 11.31 -10.61 8.56
CA VAL A 125 12.46 -10.35 7.68
C VAL A 125 13.43 -9.37 8.33
N LEU A 126 12.92 -8.25 8.87
CA LEU A 126 13.75 -7.26 9.56
C LEU A 126 14.40 -7.81 10.84
N LEU A 127 13.72 -8.66 11.59
CA LEU A 127 14.30 -9.29 12.79
C LEU A 127 15.46 -10.23 12.44
N VAL A 128 15.33 -11.03 11.37
CA VAL A 128 16.42 -11.88 10.88
C VAL A 128 17.62 -11.02 10.48
N LEU A 129 17.39 -9.94 9.75
CA LEU A 129 18.46 -9.03 9.33
C LEU A 129 19.15 -8.34 10.51
N LEU A 130 18.38 -7.93 11.51
CA LEU A 130 18.93 -7.35 12.73
C LEU A 130 19.82 -8.36 13.47
N SER A 131 19.38 -9.63 13.56
CA SER A 131 20.14 -10.69 14.23
C SER A 131 21.46 -11.03 13.53
N GLN A 132 21.53 -10.83 12.22
CA GLN A 132 22.73 -11.08 11.42
C GLN A 132 23.71 -9.89 11.43
N GLY A 133 23.41 -8.82 12.19
CA GLY A 133 24.21 -7.59 12.15
C GLY A 133 24.15 -6.91 10.77
N GLY A 134 23.14 -7.25 9.98
CA GLY A 134 22.88 -6.70 8.69
C GLY A 134 22.55 -5.22 8.86
N ALA A 135 21.33 -4.87 9.23
CA ALA A 135 20.85 -3.51 9.04
C ALA A 135 21.29 -2.52 10.14
N PRO A 136 21.40 -1.20 9.83
CA PRO A 136 21.52 -0.14 10.80
C PRO A 136 20.43 -0.28 11.85
N THR A 137 20.85 -0.53 13.09
CA THR A 137 19.96 -0.82 14.23
C THR A 137 18.87 0.23 14.37
N THR A 138 19.23 1.52 14.28
CA THR A 138 18.29 2.65 14.42
C THR A 138 17.19 2.65 13.36
N LEU A 139 17.54 2.45 12.08
CA LEU A 139 16.55 2.44 10.98
C LEU A 139 15.66 1.21 11.07
N THR A 140 16.23 0.07 11.47
CA THR A 140 15.49 -1.18 11.64
C THR A 140 14.47 -1.06 12.77
N LEU A 141 14.88 -0.54 13.93
CA LEU A 141 13.99 -0.32 15.07
C LEU A 141 12.87 0.68 14.74
N LEU A 142 13.19 1.78 14.04
CA LEU A 142 12.17 2.73 13.60
C LEU A 142 11.17 2.08 12.63
N THR A 143 11.66 1.27 11.69
CA THR A 143 10.80 0.57 10.73
C THR A 143 9.92 -0.47 11.42
N LEU A 144 10.47 -1.23 12.37
CA LEU A 144 9.71 -2.16 13.21
C LEU A 144 8.62 -1.45 14.01
N LEU A 145 8.92 -0.30 14.62
CA LEU A 145 7.93 0.49 15.36
C LEU A 145 6.78 0.95 14.45
N ILE A 146 7.09 1.46 13.26
CA ILE A 146 6.10 1.91 12.28
C ILE A 146 5.28 0.72 11.76
N ALA A 147 5.91 -0.44 11.52
CA ALA A 147 5.24 -1.66 11.07
C ALA A 147 4.34 -2.29 12.16
N ALA A 148 4.70 -2.14 13.43
CA ALA A 148 3.90 -2.61 14.56
C ALA A 148 2.64 -1.75 14.80
N LEU A 149 2.64 -0.49 14.36
CA LEU A 149 1.54 0.44 14.60
C LEU A 149 0.20 -0.04 13.99
N PRO A 150 0.10 -0.41 12.70
CA PRO A 150 -1.14 -0.96 12.14
C PRO A 150 -1.61 -2.23 12.85
N LEU A 151 -0.69 -3.13 13.21
CA LEU A 151 -1.01 -4.35 13.95
C LEU A 151 -1.63 -4.02 15.32
N THR A 152 -1.03 -3.08 16.04
CA THR A 152 -1.51 -2.61 17.34
C THR A 152 -2.90 -1.98 17.22
N ILE A 153 -3.11 -1.10 16.23
CA ILE A 153 -4.41 -0.42 16.04
C ILE A 153 -5.51 -1.43 15.70
N VAL A 154 -5.26 -2.39 14.81
CA VAL A 154 -6.30 -3.31 14.33
C VAL A 154 -6.58 -4.44 15.33
N VAL A 155 -5.55 -5.00 15.98
CA VAL A 155 -5.71 -6.15 16.89
C VAL A 155 -6.04 -5.71 18.32
N ILE A 156 -5.33 -4.70 18.84
CA ILE A 156 -5.44 -4.28 20.25
C ILE A 156 -6.40 -3.09 20.39
N GLY A 157 -6.49 -2.23 19.37
CA GLY A 157 -7.29 -1.01 19.39
C GLY A 157 -8.73 -1.16 19.88
N PRO A 158 -9.53 -2.15 19.44
CA PRO A 158 -10.90 -2.31 19.92
C PRO A 158 -11.00 -2.48 21.44
N LYS A 159 -10.11 -3.29 22.03
CA LYS A 159 -10.05 -3.53 23.48
C LYS A 159 -9.57 -2.28 24.22
N LEU A 160 -8.50 -1.65 23.72
CA LEU A 160 -7.94 -0.44 24.32
C LEU A 160 -8.96 0.70 24.37
N LEU A 161 -9.72 0.91 23.30
CA LEU A 161 -10.76 1.94 23.26
C LEU A 161 -11.92 1.64 24.22
N THR A 162 -12.27 0.36 24.40
CA THR A 162 -13.29 -0.06 25.37
C THR A 162 -12.85 0.23 26.81
N GLU A 163 -11.60 -0.09 27.16
CA GLU A 163 -11.07 0.18 28.50
C GLU A 163 -10.88 1.68 28.74
N LEU A 164 -10.45 2.45 27.73
CA LEU A 164 -10.37 3.91 27.81
C LEU A 164 -11.75 4.53 28.09
N GLN A 165 -12.78 4.06 27.39
CA GLN A 165 -14.16 4.51 27.60
C GLN A 165 -14.64 4.18 29.02
N ARG A 166 -14.37 2.97 29.52
CA ARG A 166 -14.68 2.57 30.91
C ARG A 166 -13.96 3.46 31.91
N TYR A 167 -12.68 3.71 31.73
CA TYR A 167 -11.87 4.56 32.61
C TYR A 167 -12.41 5.99 32.67
N ILE A 168 -12.73 6.59 31.52
CA ILE A 168 -13.25 7.96 31.46
C ILE A 168 -14.61 8.06 32.16
N LEU A 169 -15.49 7.08 31.96
CA LEU A 169 -16.83 7.05 32.56
C LEU A 169 -16.78 6.95 34.09
N VAL A 170 -15.83 6.17 34.62
CA VAL A 170 -15.66 6.01 36.07
C VAL A 170 -15.01 7.24 36.73
N ASN A 171 -14.03 7.87 36.06
CA ASN A 171 -13.18 8.88 36.69
C ASN A 171 -13.52 10.34 36.36
N HIS A 172 -14.35 10.60 35.35
CA HIS A 172 -14.64 11.96 34.89
C HIS A 172 -16.14 12.20 34.69
N ASN A 173 -16.70 13.19 35.38
CA ASN A 173 -18.11 13.57 35.28
C ASN A 173 -18.25 15.05 34.87
N SER A 174 -17.95 15.36 33.61
CA SER A 174 -18.09 16.71 33.06
C SER A 174 -18.85 16.69 31.74
N ARG A 175 -19.49 17.81 31.35
CA ARG A 175 -20.16 17.92 30.04
C ARG A 175 -19.20 17.70 28.86
N ARG A 176 -17.93 18.08 29.00
CA ARG A 176 -16.89 17.82 27.99
C ARG A 176 -16.59 16.32 27.86
N THR A 177 -16.68 15.58 28.97
CA THR A 177 -16.50 14.13 29.00
C THR A 177 -17.52 13.41 28.12
N LEU A 178 -18.78 13.86 28.10
CA LEU A 178 -19.82 13.25 27.27
C LEU A 178 -19.47 13.33 25.77
N SER A 179 -18.98 14.49 25.31
CA SER A 179 -18.57 14.68 23.91
C SER A 179 -17.35 13.81 23.55
N LEU A 180 -16.37 13.72 24.44
CA LEU A 180 -15.22 12.83 24.26
C LEU A 180 -15.63 11.36 24.21
N LEU A 181 -16.57 10.94 25.08
CA LEU A 181 -17.10 9.57 25.07
C LEU A 181 -17.82 9.25 23.75
N GLN A 182 -18.58 10.18 23.17
CA GLN A 182 -19.20 9.99 21.86
C GLN A 182 -18.16 9.81 20.74
N GLN A 183 -17.08 10.58 20.77
CA GLN A 183 -15.99 10.46 19.79
C GLN A 183 -15.24 9.13 19.94
N ILE A 184 -14.94 8.71 21.17
CA ILE A 184 -14.29 7.43 21.46
C ILE A 184 -15.19 6.27 21.04
N ASP A 185 -16.50 6.36 21.29
CA ASP A 185 -17.46 5.33 20.91
C ASP A 185 -17.54 5.18 19.39
N ALA A 186 -17.62 6.30 18.65
CA ALA A 186 -17.56 6.30 17.19
C ALA A 186 -16.25 5.66 16.69
N LEU A 187 -15.10 6.04 17.24
CA LEU A 187 -13.82 5.45 16.86
C LEU A 187 -13.77 3.94 17.17
N ARG A 188 -14.26 3.52 18.33
CA ARG A 188 -14.31 2.12 18.76
C ARG A 188 -15.13 1.28 17.79
N VAL A 189 -16.33 1.73 17.42
CA VAL A 189 -17.20 1.02 16.46
C VAL A 189 -16.50 0.84 15.12
N ILE A 190 -15.84 1.90 14.64
CA ILE A 190 -15.12 1.88 13.36
C ILE A 190 -13.92 0.90 13.43
N VAL A 191 -13.09 0.96 14.46
CA VAL A 191 -11.90 0.11 14.63
C VAL A 191 -12.29 -1.35 14.90
N ALA A 192 -13.31 -1.62 15.71
CA ALA A 192 -13.81 -2.96 15.96
C ALA A 192 -14.28 -3.62 14.66
N ARG A 193 -15.04 -2.90 13.84
CA ARG A 193 -15.50 -3.43 12.55
C ARG A 193 -14.37 -3.64 11.55
N ALA A 194 -13.36 -2.76 11.57
CA ALA A 194 -12.15 -2.93 10.80
C ALA A 194 -11.42 -4.23 11.17
N SER A 195 -11.28 -4.48 12.47
CA SER A 195 -10.72 -5.72 13.02
C SER A 195 -11.52 -6.94 12.56
N ASP A 196 -12.86 -6.89 12.65
CA ASP A 196 -13.73 -7.97 12.18
C ASP A 196 -13.54 -8.27 10.70
N VAL A 197 -13.45 -7.24 9.85
CA VAL A 197 -13.21 -7.44 8.41
C VAL A 197 -11.84 -8.07 8.16
N ALA A 198 -10.80 -7.56 8.83
CA ALA A 198 -9.46 -8.11 8.72
C ALA A 198 -9.41 -9.59 9.15
N LEU A 199 -10.03 -9.93 10.29
CA LEU A 199 -10.07 -11.30 10.81
C LEU A 199 -10.90 -12.24 9.94
N ARG A 200 -12.06 -11.80 9.43
CA ARG A 200 -12.91 -12.61 8.55
C ARG A 200 -12.26 -12.93 7.21
N ARG A 201 -11.49 -11.99 6.66
CA ARG A 201 -10.75 -12.12 5.40
C ARG A 201 -9.30 -12.53 5.60
N ALA A 202 -8.92 -12.94 6.80
CA ALA A 202 -7.52 -13.20 7.13
C ALA A 202 -6.88 -14.24 6.22
N PRO A 203 -7.53 -15.37 5.86
CA PRO A 203 -6.95 -16.33 4.94
C PRO A 203 -6.65 -15.73 3.56
N GLU A 204 -7.61 -15.02 2.95
CA GLU A 204 -7.44 -14.44 1.61
C GLU A 204 -6.37 -13.34 1.61
N LEU A 205 -6.40 -12.45 2.61
CA LEU A 205 -5.45 -11.34 2.73
C LEU A 205 -4.03 -11.83 3.05
N SER A 206 -3.89 -12.89 3.86
CA SER A 206 -2.59 -13.48 4.17
C SER A 206 -2.01 -14.22 2.95
N LEU A 207 -2.82 -14.98 2.22
CA LEU A 207 -2.39 -15.65 1.00
C LEU A 207 -1.93 -14.65 -0.05
N LEU A 208 -2.71 -13.58 -0.29
CA LEU A 208 -2.30 -12.52 -1.23
C LEU A 208 -0.99 -11.88 -0.80
N SER A 209 -0.82 -11.60 0.49
CA SER A 209 0.40 -10.97 1.01
C SER A 209 1.62 -11.87 0.90
N PHE A 210 1.46 -13.16 1.17
CA PHE A 210 2.51 -14.16 0.94
C PHE A 210 2.92 -14.20 -0.54
N LEU A 211 1.96 -14.27 -1.47
CA LEU A 211 2.25 -14.29 -2.90
C LEU A 211 2.90 -13.00 -3.41
N ILE A 212 2.52 -11.84 -2.87
CA ILE A 212 3.16 -10.55 -3.15
C ILE A 212 4.63 -10.61 -2.73
N TRP A 213 4.92 -10.99 -1.49
CA TRP A 213 6.28 -11.09 -0.97
C TRP A 213 7.11 -12.13 -1.73
N LEU A 214 6.54 -13.30 -2.04
CA LEU A 214 7.21 -14.32 -2.83
C LEU A 214 7.61 -13.77 -4.22
N SER A 215 6.71 -13.03 -4.87
CA SER A 215 6.99 -12.39 -6.16
C SER A 215 8.12 -11.35 -6.04
N GLU A 216 8.09 -10.52 -5.00
CA GLU A 216 9.12 -9.50 -4.76
C GLU A 216 10.48 -10.13 -4.44
N PHE A 217 10.53 -11.18 -3.62
CA PHE A 217 11.75 -11.95 -3.36
C PHE A 217 12.29 -12.59 -4.63
N LEU A 218 11.44 -13.12 -5.50
CA LEU A 218 11.86 -13.72 -6.77
C LEU A 218 12.46 -12.67 -7.71
N VAL A 219 11.86 -11.48 -7.79
CA VAL A 219 12.43 -10.35 -8.53
C VAL A 219 13.79 -9.95 -7.98
N CYS A 220 13.92 -9.80 -6.66
CA CYS A 220 15.21 -9.52 -6.03
C CYS A 220 16.25 -10.61 -6.35
N LEU A 221 15.87 -11.88 -6.29
CA LEU A 221 16.77 -12.99 -6.60
C LEU A 221 17.26 -12.97 -8.05
N ILE A 222 16.39 -12.65 -9.01
CA ILE A 222 16.77 -12.50 -10.43
C ILE A 222 17.76 -11.33 -10.59
N LEU A 223 17.46 -10.18 -9.97
CA LEU A 223 18.29 -8.98 -10.06
C LEU A 223 19.68 -9.19 -9.46
N VAL A 224 19.77 -9.78 -8.28
CA VAL A 224 21.07 -9.98 -7.62
C VAL A 224 21.91 -11.04 -8.36
N ASN A 225 21.30 -12.12 -8.84
CA ASN A 225 22.03 -13.10 -9.66
C ASN A 225 22.57 -12.51 -10.96
N ALA A 226 21.79 -11.62 -11.60
CA ALA A 226 22.20 -11.00 -12.86
C ALA A 226 23.35 -10.00 -12.70
N VAL A 227 23.37 -9.25 -11.60
CA VAL A 227 24.30 -8.13 -11.41
C VAL A 227 25.53 -8.51 -10.59
N ALA A 228 25.41 -9.45 -9.63
CA ALA A 228 26.42 -9.61 -8.59
C ALA A 228 26.83 -11.07 -8.28
N GLY A 229 26.30 -12.07 -8.99
CA GLY A 229 26.77 -13.46 -8.95
C GLY A 229 26.55 -14.25 -7.65
N GLN A 230 26.43 -13.60 -6.48
CA GLN A 230 26.17 -14.21 -5.17
C GLN A 230 24.91 -13.61 -4.52
N ALA A 231 23.76 -14.21 -4.83
CA ALA A 231 22.44 -13.70 -4.46
C ALA A 231 22.22 -13.46 -2.96
N LEU A 232 22.70 -14.36 -2.12
CA LEU A 232 22.36 -14.39 -0.69
C LEU A 232 23.15 -13.35 0.12
N GLU A 233 24.44 -13.17 -0.17
CA GLU A 233 25.28 -12.18 0.51
C GLU A 233 24.87 -10.75 0.17
N LEU A 234 24.50 -10.48 -1.08
CA LEU A 234 23.99 -9.17 -1.47
C LEU A 234 22.58 -8.90 -0.94
N LEU A 235 21.66 -9.87 -0.95
CA LEU A 235 20.34 -9.69 -0.31
C LEU A 235 20.50 -9.34 1.18
N GLY A 236 21.43 -10.02 1.87
CA GLY A 236 21.82 -9.70 3.24
C GLY A 236 22.43 -8.30 3.37
N ALA A 237 23.36 -7.90 2.51
CA ALA A 237 23.99 -6.57 2.56
C ALA A 237 23.06 -5.41 2.14
N ARG A 238 21.99 -5.69 1.38
CA ARG A 238 21.13 -4.66 0.74
C ARG A 238 19.87 -4.32 1.52
N LEU A 239 19.32 -5.26 2.29
CA LEU A 239 18.21 -4.95 3.22
C LEU A 239 18.65 -4.12 4.44
N VAL A 240 19.84 -3.53 4.32
CA VAL A 240 20.81 -3.29 5.37
C VAL A 240 21.69 -2.10 5.00
N ALA A 241 22.03 -1.93 3.72
CA ALA A 241 22.86 -0.82 3.30
C ALA A 241 22.26 0.53 3.74
N PRO A 242 23.04 1.41 4.40
CA PRO A 242 22.63 2.78 4.60
C PRO A 242 22.39 3.43 3.24
N TRP A 243 21.17 3.92 3.01
CA TRP A 243 20.75 4.54 1.75
C TRP A 243 21.53 5.82 1.40
N TRP A 244 22.44 6.25 2.28
CA TRP A 244 23.19 7.50 2.23
C TRP A 244 24.67 7.31 1.89
N ASP A 245 25.19 6.08 1.78
CA ASP A 245 26.54 5.88 1.25
C ASP A 245 26.51 6.02 -0.27
N LEU A 246 27.15 7.08 -0.76
CA LEU A 246 27.18 7.59 -2.15
C LEU A 246 27.88 6.66 -3.17
N GLY A 247 27.96 5.36 -2.90
CA GLY A 247 28.30 4.37 -3.92
C GLY A 247 27.05 4.04 -4.73
N VAL A 248 27.09 4.23 -6.06
CA VAL A 248 26.03 3.75 -6.96
C VAL A 248 26.00 2.23 -6.85
N ASP A 249 25.09 1.73 -6.03
CA ASP A 249 24.87 0.30 -5.86
C ASP A 249 24.56 -0.32 -7.23
N PRO A 250 25.37 -1.28 -7.70
CA PRO A 250 25.21 -1.86 -9.03
C PRO A 250 23.85 -2.54 -9.19
N VAL A 251 23.17 -2.95 -8.10
CA VAL A 251 21.84 -3.58 -8.16
C VAL A 251 20.71 -2.56 -8.02
N ALA A 252 20.88 -1.51 -7.21
CA ALA A 252 19.79 -0.55 -6.94
C ALA A 252 19.37 0.22 -8.19
N GLY A 253 20.33 0.61 -9.05
CA GLY A 253 20.05 1.29 -10.31
C GLY A 253 19.16 0.45 -11.24
N PRO A 254 19.58 -0.77 -11.62
CA PRO A 254 18.77 -1.69 -12.41
C PRO A 254 17.44 -2.05 -11.76
N ALA A 255 17.42 -2.26 -10.44
CA ALA A 255 16.19 -2.58 -9.71
C ALA A 255 15.17 -1.45 -9.79
N LEU A 256 15.57 -0.22 -9.47
CA LEU A 256 14.71 0.97 -9.52
C LEU A 256 14.25 1.25 -10.96
N ALA A 257 15.14 1.12 -11.94
CA ALA A 257 14.81 1.30 -13.35
C ALA A 257 13.80 0.26 -13.83
N LEU A 258 14.03 -1.02 -13.56
CA LEU A 258 13.13 -2.12 -13.95
C LEU A 258 11.74 -1.95 -13.33
N VAL A 259 11.69 -1.72 -12.01
CA VAL A 259 10.45 -1.53 -11.25
C VAL A 259 9.65 -0.33 -11.77
N THR A 260 10.35 0.77 -12.05
CA THR A 260 9.73 1.99 -12.58
C THR A 260 9.20 1.78 -14.00
N ILE A 261 9.97 1.14 -14.88
CA ILE A 261 9.55 0.80 -16.24
C ILE A 261 8.32 -0.12 -16.21
N ALA A 262 8.35 -1.18 -15.40
CA ALA A 262 7.26 -2.15 -15.28
C ALA A 262 5.93 -1.50 -14.88
N LEU A 263 5.97 -0.46 -14.05
CA LEU A 263 4.77 0.29 -13.66
C LEU A 263 4.37 1.39 -14.64
N LEU A 264 5.33 2.08 -15.24
CA LEU A 264 5.05 3.18 -16.18
C LEU A 264 4.48 2.69 -17.51
N LEU A 265 4.78 1.45 -17.91
CA LEU A 265 4.32 0.88 -19.17
C LEU A 265 2.79 0.72 -19.24
N PRO A 266 2.09 0.11 -18.25
CA PRO A 266 0.63 0.08 -18.22
C PRO A 266 -0.01 1.40 -17.75
N TRP A 267 0.75 2.32 -17.14
CA TRP A 267 0.20 3.48 -16.42
C TRP A 267 -0.73 4.38 -17.25
N PRO A 268 -0.41 4.80 -18.49
CA PRO A 268 -1.26 5.71 -19.24
C PRO A 268 -2.66 5.14 -19.51
N LEU A 269 -2.72 3.84 -19.84
CA LEU A 269 -3.98 3.12 -20.04
C LEU A 269 -4.76 3.02 -18.72
N MET A 270 -4.08 2.68 -17.62
CA MET A 270 -4.71 2.57 -16.30
C MET A 270 -5.26 3.90 -15.80
N VAL A 271 -4.53 5.01 -15.99
CA VAL A 271 -4.99 6.36 -15.68
C VAL A 271 -6.20 6.73 -16.52
N PHE A 272 -6.19 6.45 -17.83
CA PHE A 272 -7.33 6.71 -18.69
C PHE A 272 -8.60 5.97 -18.23
N LEU A 273 -8.48 4.66 -17.97
CA LEU A 273 -9.58 3.82 -17.50
C LEU A 273 -10.06 4.26 -16.11
N TYR A 274 -9.12 4.60 -15.22
CA TYR A 274 -9.42 5.10 -13.88
C TYR A 274 -10.19 6.42 -13.94
N LEU A 275 -9.72 7.42 -14.68
CA LEU A 275 -10.36 8.73 -14.77
C LEU A 275 -11.77 8.64 -15.38
N LYS A 276 -11.96 7.78 -16.38
CA LYS A 276 -13.28 7.50 -16.96
C LYS A 276 -14.23 6.91 -15.91
N ARG A 277 -13.73 6.05 -15.03
CA ARG A 277 -14.55 5.35 -14.05
C ARG A 277 -14.78 6.13 -12.76
N ARG A 278 -13.76 6.84 -12.26
CA ARG A 278 -13.75 7.61 -11.00
C ARG A 278 -14.96 8.52 -10.82
N ARG A 279 -15.53 9.04 -11.92
CA ARG A 279 -16.70 9.92 -11.89
C ARG A 279 -18.05 9.20 -11.83
N ASN A 280 -18.10 7.96 -12.30
CA ASN A 280 -19.32 7.15 -12.34
C ASN A 280 -19.36 6.13 -11.20
N GLU A 281 -18.43 6.21 -10.25
CA GLU A 281 -18.42 5.31 -9.12
C GLU A 281 -19.64 5.62 -8.24
N PRO A 282 -20.57 4.67 -8.08
CA PRO A 282 -21.72 4.88 -7.23
C PRO A 282 -21.21 5.07 -5.79
N ARG A 283 -21.52 6.22 -5.19
CA ARG A 283 -21.27 6.46 -3.77
C ARG A 283 -22.21 5.56 -2.98
N ARG A 284 -21.73 4.36 -2.67
CA ARG A 284 -22.44 3.46 -1.77
C ARG A 284 -22.10 3.92 -0.36
N VAL A 285 -23.11 3.99 0.50
CA VAL A 285 -22.86 4.11 1.93
C VAL A 285 -21.87 2.99 2.29
N PRO A 286 -20.73 3.32 2.93
CA PRO A 286 -19.79 2.31 3.39
C PRO A 286 -20.58 1.19 4.06
N ALA A 287 -20.22 -0.08 3.84
CA ALA A 287 -20.94 -1.17 4.50
C ALA A 287 -21.01 -0.93 6.03
N ALA A 288 -20.00 -0.22 6.54
CA ALA A 288 -19.92 0.37 7.87
C ALA A 288 -21.14 1.24 8.29
N GLY A 289 -21.60 2.19 7.46
CA GLY A 289 -22.73 3.07 7.77
C GLY A 289 -24.13 2.48 7.51
N ARG A 290 -24.24 1.34 6.82
CA ARG A 290 -25.55 0.69 6.58
C ARG A 290 -26.14 -0.01 7.80
N ALA A 291 -25.32 -0.29 8.81
CA ALA A 291 -25.80 -0.89 10.06
C ALA A 291 -26.52 0.16 10.94
N GLU A 292 -26.06 1.42 10.95
CA GLU A 292 -26.73 2.50 11.67
C GLU A 292 -28.13 2.79 11.13
N LEU A 293 -28.33 2.67 9.82
CA LEU A 293 -29.64 2.84 9.17
C LEU A 293 -30.65 1.71 9.47
N ARG A 294 -30.22 0.61 10.10
CA ARG A 294 -31.11 -0.48 10.54
C ARG A 294 -31.46 -0.43 12.03
N VAL A 295 -30.86 0.48 12.79
CA VAL A 295 -31.04 0.59 14.26
C VAL A 295 -31.91 1.80 14.63
N ILE A 296 -32.39 2.57 13.65
CA ILE A 296 -33.44 3.57 13.87
C ILE A 296 -34.77 2.91 13.53
N PRO A 297 -35.60 2.54 14.53
CA PRO A 297 -36.96 2.05 14.30
C PRO A 297 -37.86 3.13 13.70
#